data_AF-A0A817ZEC2-F1
#
_entry.id   AF-A0A817ZEC2-F1
#
_cell.length_a   1.000
_cell.length_b   1.000
_cell.length_c   1.000
_cell.angle_alpha   90.00
_cell.angle_beta   90.00
_cell.angle_gamma   90.00
#
_symmetry.space_group_name_H-M   'P 1'
#
loop_
_entity.id
_entity.type
_entity.pdbx_description
1 polymer ?
#
loop_
_entity_poly.entity_id
_entity_poly.type
_entity_poly.pdbx_seq_one_letter_code
_entity_poly.pdbx_strand_id
1 'polypeptide(L)'
;MQCIDKCCECIWETNRTLKLNVDPKTDCVIDPLPQCLYCEKLARPNVLMFGDRKFLGNRLNEQVAHYEKFKSDIVRTKARLLIIELGAGTAVPTVRAESERIFVDSRWTADFIRINPLDEHSRINFYYKNKGKGQTIEISLDALTALVLIDEAIKKKLKQ
;
A
#
# COMPACT_ATOMS: atom_id res chain seq x y z
N MET A 1 7.76 12.56 10.06
CA MET A 1 7.63 12.75 11.52
C MET A 1 6.48 13.70 11.80
N GLN A 2 5.85 13.54 12.96
CA GLN A 2 4.83 14.42 13.53
C GLN A 2 4.99 14.49 15.05
N CYS A 3 4.40 15.49 15.71
CA CYS A 3 4.33 15.55 17.17
C CYS A 3 3.47 14.40 17.72
N ILE A 4 3.84 13.84 18.88
CA ILE A 4 3.03 12.84 19.60
C ILE A 4 1.71 13.43 20.11
N ASP A 5 1.70 14.72 20.44
CA ASP A 5 0.56 15.44 21.02
C ASP A 5 -0.24 16.24 20.00
N LYS A 6 0.16 16.21 18.72
CA LYS A 6 -0.48 16.99 17.66
C LYS A 6 -0.55 18.50 18.01
N CYS A 7 0.55 19.06 18.53
CA CYS A 7 0.61 20.47 18.93
C CYS A 7 0.42 21.45 17.76
N CYS A 8 0.60 20.98 16.53
CA CYS A 8 0.41 21.69 15.27
C CYS A 8 0.06 20.69 14.16
N GLU A 9 -0.45 21.20 13.03
CA GLU A 9 -0.78 20.43 11.82
C GLU A 9 0.45 20.25 10.90
N CYS A 10 1.63 19.99 11.47
CA CYS A 10 2.89 19.90 10.72
C CYS A 10 3.41 18.47 10.63
N ILE A 11 3.79 18.06 9.41
CA ILE A 11 4.53 16.83 9.12
C ILE A 11 5.87 17.24 8.52
N TRP A 12 6.97 16.63 8.96
CA TRP A 12 8.31 16.92 8.46
C TRP A 12 9.09 15.64 8.18
N GLU A 13 10.13 15.71 7.34
CA GLU A 13 11.00 14.57 7.10
C GLU A 13 11.83 14.23 8.34
N THR A 14 12.16 12.95 8.52
CA THR A 14 13.15 12.58 9.54
C THR A 14 14.54 13.00 9.07
N ASN A 15 15.42 13.36 10.01
CA ASN A 15 16.83 13.52 9.68
C ASN A 15 17.38 12.18 9.15
N ARG A 16 17.97 12.18 7.95
CA ARG A 16 18.53 10.98 7.32
C ARG A 16 19.70 10.37 8.11
N THR A 17 20.30 11.13 9.02
CA THR A 17 21.35 10.65 9.92
C THR A 17 20.83 10.18 11.28
N LEU A 18 19.51 10.25 11.54
CA LEU A 18 18.92 9.74 12.78
C LEU A 18 19.16 8.23 12.85
N LYS A 19 20.01 7.82 13.78
CA LYS A 19 20.25 6.43 14.15
C LYS A 19 19.95 6.30 15.63
N LEU A 20 19.10 5.34 15.96
CA LEU A 20 18.74 4.99 17.33
C LEU A 20 19.38 3.65 17.65
N ASN A 21 20.20 3.62 18.69
CA ASN A 21 20.76 2.41 19.26
C ASN A 21 19.67 1.71 20.09
N VAL A 22 19.53 0.40 19.87
CA VAL A 22 18.56 -0.46 20.55
C VAL A 22 19.33 -1.46 21.40
N ASP A 23 18.95 -1.60 22.67
CA ASP A 23 19.49 -2.64 23.53
C ASP A 23 18.94 -4.00 23.10
N PRO A 24 19.78 -4.95 22.65
CA PRO A 24 19.33 -6.25 22.15
C PRO A 24 18.72 -7.15 23.22
N LYS A 25 18.82 -6.81 24.52
CA LYS A 25 18.18 -7.57 25.60
C LYS A 25 16.76 -7.12 25.90
N THR A 26 16.46 -5.83 25.68
CA THR A 26 15.19 -5.22 26.07
C THR A 26 14.36 -4.74 24.89
N ASP A 27 14.93 -4.71 23.69
CA ASP A 27 14.36 -4.10 22.48
C ASP A 27 13.98 -2.62 22.67
N CYS A 28 14.56 -1.96 23.68
CA CYS A 28 14.34 -0.55 23.98
C CYS A 28 15.42 0.33 23.35
N VAL A 29 15.01 1.51 22.89
CA VAL A 29 15.95 2.55 22.45
C VAL A 29 16.68 3.12 23.66
N ILE A 30 18.01 3.19 23.58
CA ILE A 30 18.86 3.76 24.64
C ILE A 30 19.24 5.23 24.40
N ASP A 31 19.10 5.69 23.16
CA ASP A 31 19.34 7.09 22.79
C ASP A 31 18.12 7.97 23.13
N PRO A 32 18.29 9.29 23.23
CA PRO A 32 17.16 10.22 23.29
C PRO A 32 16.25 10.05 22.06
N LEU A 33 14.95 9.88 22.33
CA LEU A 33 13.93 9.82 21.28
C LEU A 33 13.78 11.17 20.57
N PRO A 34 13.42 11.17 19.27
CA PRO A 34 13.28 12.41 18.51
C PRO A 34 12.23 13.33 19.16
N GLN A 35 12.52 14.62 19.19
CA GLN A 35 11.65 15.65 19.75
C GLN A 35 10.93 16.45 18.66
N CYS A 36 9.81 17.04 19.05
CA CYS A 36 9.01 17.92 18.22
C CYS A 36 9.71 19.28 18.08
N LEU A 37 9.82 19.75 16.84
CA LEU A 37 10.47 21.03 16.50
C LEU A 37 9.79 22.28 17.09
N TYR A 38 8.59 22.15 17.67
CA TYR A 38 7.76 23.28 18.13
C TYR A 38 7.47 23.28 19.62
N CYS A 39 7.42 22.11 20.27
CA CYS A 39 7.05 22.01 21.68
C CYS A 39 7.94 21.07 22.48
N GLU A 40 9.02 20.55 21.88
CA GLU A 40 10.06 19.71 22.50
C GLU A 40 9.59 18.36 23.08
N LYS A 41 8.27 18.10 23.11
CA LYS A 41 7.70 16.77 23.38
C LYS A 41 8.10 15.76 22.32
N LEU A 42 7.86 14.48 22.55
CA LEU A 42 8.24 13.42 21.62
C LEU A 42 7.64 13.61 20.21
N ALA A 43 8.45 13.29 19.21
CA ALA A 43 8.05 13.13 17.83
C ALA A 43 7.93 11.65 17.48
N ARG A 44 7.06 11.34 16.51
CA ARG A 44 6.81 9.98 16.03
C ARG A 44 6.72 9.94 14.51
N PRO A 45 6.85 8.77 13.89
CA PRO A 45 6.50 8.61 12.48
C PRO A 45 5.06 9.07 12.21
N ASN A 46 4.83 9.67 11.04
CA ASN A 46 3.47 9.96 10.57
C ASN A 46 2.92 8.70 9.89
N VAL A 47 2.59 7.71 10.72
CA VAL A 47 2.01 6.42 10.33
C VAL A 47 0.74 6.25 11.13
N LEU A 48 -0.37 5.95 10.44
CA LEU A 48 -1.67 5.74 11.09
C LEU A 48 -1.64 4.42 11.87
N MET A 49 -1.85 4.51 13.18
CA MET A 49 -1.99 3.34 14.06
C MET A 49 -3.45 3.15 14.49
N PHE A 50 -3.80 1.95 14.97
CA PHE A 50 -5.15 1.69 15.47
C PHE A 50 -5.49 2.58 16.67
N GLY A 51 -6.68 3.19 16.66
CA GLY A 51 -7.15 4.07 17.74
C GLY A 51 -6.47 5.44 17.80
N ASP A 52 -5.67 5.79 16.80
CA ASP A 52 -4.83 6.97 16.80
C ASP A 52 -5.58 8.26 16.46
N ARG A 53 -6.12 8.90 17.50
CA ARG A 53 -6.84 10.19 17.39
C ARG A 53 -5.91 11.39 17.13
N LYS A 54 -4.59 11.21 17.20
CA LYS A 54 -3.59 12.27 17.04
C LYS A 54 -2.83 12.17 15.71
N PHE A 55 -3.23 11.26 14.82
CA PHE A 55 -2.66 11.15 13.48
C PHE A 55 -2.96 12.42 12.65
N LEU A 56 -1.92 12.95 12.01
CA LEU A 56 -2.06 14.06 11.06
C LEU A 56 -2.36 13.50 9.67
N GLY A 57 -3.63 13.55 9.28
CA GLY A 57 -4.13 12.90 8.07
C GLY A 57 -4.13 13.74 6.79
N ASN A 58 -3.78 15.02 6.83
CA ASN A 58 -3.96 15.93 5.67
C ASN A 58 -3.26 15.40 4.41
N ARG A 59 -2.00 14.98 4.54
CA ARG A 59 -1.24 14.37 3.42
C ARG A 59 -1.89 13.08 2.90
N LEU A 60 -2.42 12.23 3.79
CA LEU A 60 -3.14 11.01 3.40
C LEU A 60 -4.44 11.37 2.67
N ASN A 61 -5.19 12.35 3.17
CA ASN A 61 -6.46 12.77 2.60
C ASN A 61 -6.28 13.31 1.17
N GLU A 62 -5.22 14.06 0.91
CA GLU A 62 -4.86 14.52 -0.44
C GLU A 62 -4.57 13.34 -1.39
N GLN A 63 -3.80 12.35 -0.91
CA GLN A 63 -3.51 11.14 -1.69
C GLN A 63 -4.78 10.33 -1.99
N VAL A 64 -5.68 10.20 -1.00
CA VAL A 64 -6.99 9.56 -1.19
C VAL A 64 -7.82 10.32 -2.21
N ALA A 65 -7.87 11.65 -2.15
CA ALA A 65 -8.61 12.46 -3.12
C ALA A 65 -8.08 12.26 -4.55
N HIS A 66 -6.75 12.20 -4.74
CA HIS A 66 -6.16 11.88 -6.05
C HIS A 66 -6.51 10.46 -6.52
N TYR A 67 -6.50 9.49 -5.61
CA TYR A 67 -6.88 8.11 -5.92
C TYR A 67 -8.35 8.00 -6.34
N GLU A 68 -9.28 8.64 -5.62
CA GLU A 68 -10.70 8.66 -5.99
C GLU A 68 -10.95 9.37 -7.33
N LYS A 69 -10.20 10.45 -7.61
CA LYS A 69 -10.25 11.11 -8.91
C LYS A 69 -9.79 10.19 -10.04
N PHE A 70 -8.63 9.53 -9.88
CA PHE A 70 -8.13 8.55 -10.84
C PHE A 70 -9.17 7.45 -11.11
N LYS A 71 -9.76 6.89 -10.04
CA LYS A 71 -10.81 5.87 -10.16
C LYS A 71 -12.01 6.37 -10.97
N SER A 72 -12.47 7.58 -10.67
CA SER A 72 -13.60 8.21 -11.36
C SER A 72 -13.30 8.43 -12.84
N ASP A 73 -12.08 8.84 -13.18
CA ASP A 73 -11.66 9.07 -14.57
C ASP A 73 -11.61 7.76 -15.38
N ILE A 74 -11.12 6.67 -14.80
CA ILE A 74 -11.12 5.33 -15.46
C ILE A 74 -12.56 4.87 -15.75
N VAL A 75 -13.47 4.97 -14.77
CA VAL A 75 -14.88 4.60 -14.96
C VAL A 75 -15.55 5.49 -16.02
N ARG A 76 -15.34 6.81 -15.97
CA ARG A 76 -15.93 7.76 -16.94
C ARG A 76 -15.49 7.46 -18.36
N THR A 77 -14.20 7.18 -18.55
CA THR A 77 -13.61 6.90 -19.87
C THR A 77 -13.81 5.47 -20.34
N LYS A 78 -14.34 4.58 -19.49
CA LYS A 78 -14.47 3.13 -19.74
C LYS A 78 -13.13 2.49 -20.13
N ALA A 79 -12.03 3.02 -19.61
CA ALA A 79 -10.70 2.47 -19.88
C ALA A 79 -10.57 1.05 -19.30
N ARG A 80 -9.83 0.18 -19.98
CA ARG A 80 -9.48 -1.14 -19.46
C ARG A 80 -8.44 -0.98 -18.36
N LEU A 81 -8.72 -1.54 -17.19
CA LEU A 81 -7.84 -1.53 -16.04
C LEU A 81 -7.11 -2.88 -15.93
N LEU A 82 -5.83 -2.84 -15.58
CA LEU A 82 -5.11 -4.01 -15.09
C LEU A 82 -4.75 -3.76 -13.62
N ILE A 83 -5.27 -4.60 -12.73
CA ILE A 83 -4.94 -4.57 -11.30
C ILE A 83 -3.72 -5.47 -11.09
N ILE A 84 -2.67 -4.94 -10.47
CA ILE A 84 -1.49 -5.71 -10.06
C ILE A 84 -1.35 -5.56 -8.54
N GLU A 85 -1.77 -6.58 -7.80
CA GLU A 85 -1.64 -6.62 -6.34
C GLU A 85 -0.33 -7.30 -5.95
N LEU A 86 0.49 -6.63 -5.14
CA LEU A 86 1.81 -7.08 -4.73
C LEU A 86 1.87 -7.26 -3.21
N GLY A 87 2.10 -8.49 -2.74
CA GLY A 87 2.44 -8.76 -1.34
C GLY A 87 1.34 -8.45 -0.31
N ALA A 88 0.10 -8.16 -0.73
CA ALA A 88 -0.99 -7.90 0.19
C ALA A 88 -1.33 -9.17 0.99
N GLY A 89 -1.33 -9.07 2.32
CA GLY A 89 -1.63 -10.16 3.25
C GLY A 89 -3.08 -10.14 3.76
N THR A 90 -3.41 -11.07 4.65
CA THR A 90 -4.75 -11.19 5.27
C THR A 90 -4.89 -10.46 6.60
N ALA A 91 -3.78 -10.15 7.29
CA ALA A 91 -3.81 -9.55 8.62
C ALA A 91 -4.39 -8.12 8.63
N VAL A 92 -4.02 -7.31 7.64
CA VAL A 92 -4.61 -5.99 7.37
C VAL A 92 -4.95 -5.92 5.88
N PRO A 93 -6.14 -6.43 5.48
CA PRO A 93 -6.43 -6.75 4.08
C PRO A 93 -6.90 -5.54 3.26
N THR A 94 -6.58 -4.30 3.65
CA THR A 94 -7.12 -3.09 3.00
C THR A 94 -6.80 -3.03 1.50
N VAL A 95 -5.55 -3.31 1.12
CA VAL A 95 -5.14 -3.35 -0.30
C VAL A 95 -5.84 -4.49 -1.03
N ARG A 96 -5.93 -5.66 -0.38
CA ARG A 96 -6.58 -6.86 -0.93
C ARG A 96 -8.07 -6.62 -1.21
N ALA A 97 -8.77 -6.07 -0.22
CA ALA A 97 -10.20 -5.78 -0.32
C ALA A 97 -10.48 -4.75 -1.41
N GLU A 98 -9.61 -3.75 -1.59
CA GLU A 98 -9.78 -2.76 -2.67
C GLU A 98 -9.60 -3.39 -4.06
N SER A 99 -8.57 -4.22 -4.27
CA SER A 99 -8.38 -4.96 -5.52
C SER A 99 -9.60 -5.83 -5.86
N GLU A 100 -10.05 -6.63 -4.88
CA GLU A 100 -11.18 -7.55 -5.04
C GLU A 100 -12.48 -6.81 -5.31
N ARG A 101 -12.73 -5.69 -4.61
CA ARG A 101 -13.90 -4.83 -4.80
C ARG A 101 -13.93 -4.22 -6.19
N ILE A 102 -12.81 -3.69 -6.67
CA ILE A 102 -12.71 -3.12 -8.02
C ILE A 102 -12.93 -4.20 -9.08
N PHE A 103 -12.31 -5.38 -8.92
CA PHE A 103 -12.39 -6.46 -9.91
C PHE A 103 -13.83 -6.98 -10.15
N VAL A 104 -14.65 -7.07 -9.10
CA VAL A 104 -16.04 -7.57 -9.22
C VAL A 104 -17.09 -6.49 -9.43
N ASP A 105 -16.69 -5.23 -9.39
CA ASP A 105 -17.61 -4.11 -9.60
C ASP A 105 -17.85 -3.91 -11.10
N SER A 106 -19.13 -4.02 -11.50
CA SER A 106 -19.56 -3.96 -12.90
C SER A 106 -19.27 -2.63 -13.61
N ARG A 107 -18.92 -1.57 -12.87
CA ARG A 107 -18.51 -0.27 -13.44
C ARG A 107 -17.14 -0.35 -14.11
N TRP A 108 -16.36 -1.39 -13.82
CA TRP A 108 -14.99 -1.56 -14.29
C TRP A 108 -14.90 -2.63 -15.37
N THR A 109 -13.98 -2.42 -16.31
CA THR A 109 -13.46 -3.50 -17.16
C THR A 109 -12.04 -3.77 -16.70
N ALA A 110 -11.87 -4.75 -15.81
CA ALA A 110 -10.61 -5.00 -15.11
C ALA A 110 -10.14 -6.45 -15.27
N ASP A 111 -8.86 -6.62 -15.60
CA ASP A 111 -8.12 -7.87 -15.43
C ASP A 111 -7.31 -7.79 -14.13
N PHE A 112 -7.01 -8.93 -13.49
CA PHE A 112 -6.39 -8.94 -12.15
C PHE A 112 -5.22 -9.93 -12.03
N ILE A 113 -4.06 -9.42 -11.66
CA ILE A 113 -2.87 -10.19 -11.31
C ILE A 113 -2.60 -10.04 -9.82
N ARG A 114 -2.46 -11.18 -9.12
CA ARG A 114 -2.06 -11.23 -7.71
C ARG A 114 -0.70 -11.91 -7.58
N ILE A 115 0.25 -11.21 -6.97
CA ILE A 115 1.61 -11.69 -6.72
C ILE A 115 1.85 -11.75 -5.22
N ASN A 116 2.17 -12.92 -4.70
CA ASN A 116 2.55 -13.09 -3.31
C ASN A 116 3.54 -14.27 -3.17
N PRO A 117 4.59 -14.17 -2.34
CA PRO A 117 5.52 -15.28 -2.14
C PRO A 117 4.88 -16.49 -1.44
N LEU A 118 3.79 -16.29 -0.68
CA LEU A 118 3.05 -17.39 -0.06
C LEU A 118 1.94 -17.85 -1.02
N ASP A 119 1.95 -19.13 -1.39
CA ASP A 119 1.01 -19.71 -2.35
C ASP A 119 -0.43 -19.46 -1.94
N GLU A 120 -0.77 -19.67 -0.67
CA GLU A 120 -2.12 -19.44 -0.16
C GLU A 120 -2.58 -17.98 -0.29
N HIS A 121 -1.65 -17.02 -0.21
CA HIS A 121 -1.92 -15.60 -0.37
C HIS A 121 -1.87 -15.13 -1.82
N SER A 122 -1.29 -15.92 -2.74
CA SER A 122 -1.32 -15.64 -4.17
C SER A 122 -2.69 -15.97 -4.79
N ARG A 123 -3.44 -16.87 -4.15
CA ARG A 123 -4.76 -17.32 -4.61
C ARG A 123 -5.81 -16.21 -4.51
N ILE A 124 -6.67 -16.17 -5.52
CA ILE A 124 -7.87 -15.36 -5.64
C ILE A 124 -9.06 -16.30 -5.39
N ASN A 125 -9.91 -15.91 -4.43
CA ASN A 125 -11.06 -16.73 -4.05
C ASN A 125 -11.99 -16.97 -5.26
N PHE A 126 -12.54 -18.19 -5.34
CA PHE A 126 -13.45 -18.62 -6.42
C PHE A 126 -14.66 -17.70 -6.60
N TYR A 127 -15.18 -17.11 -5.52
CA TYR A 127 -16.24 -16.10 -5.58
C TYR A 127 -15.85 -14.93 -6.49
N TYR A 128 -14.67 -14.34 -6.29
CA TYR A 128 -14.23 -13.20 -7.08
C TYR A 128 -13.93 -13.59 -8.53
N LYS A 129 -13.31 -14.76 -8.74
CA LYS A 129 -13.06 -15.28 -10.11
C LYS A 129 -14.34 -15.42 -10.93
N ASN A 130 -15.43 -15.91 -10.33
CA ASN A 130 -16.70 -16.09 -11.04
C ASN A 130 -17.51 -14.81 -11.20
N LYS A 131 -17.39 -13.89 -10.24
CA LYS A 131 -18.17 -12.65 -10.26
C LYS A 131 -17.50 -11.58 -11.13
N GLY A 132 -16.17 -11.53 -11.14
CA GLY A 132 -15.40 -10.67 -12.03
C GLY A 132 -15.59 -11.10 -13.48
N LYS A 133 -15.58 -10.13 -14.39
CA LYS A 133 -15.74 -10.40 -15.84
C LYS A 133 -14.41 -10.49 -16.59
N GLY A 134 -13.31 -10.13 -15.94
CA GLY A 134 -11.96 -10.17 -16.52
C GLY A 134 -11.20 -11.43 -16.16
N GLN A 135 -9.97 -11.50 -16.67
CA GLN A 135 -9.05 -12.60 -16.41
C GLN A 135 -8.35 -12.43 -15.07
N THR A 136 -7.96 -13.55 -14.46
CA THR A 136 -7.15 -13.56 -13.24
C THR A 136 -5.86 -14.33 -13.45
N ILE A 137 -4.75 -13.82 -12.92
CA ILE A 137 -3.47 -14.54 -12.84
C ILE A 137 -2.99 -14.55 -11.40
N GLU A 138 -2.62 -15.72 -10.91
CA GLU A 138 -2.09 -15.94 -9.57
C GLU A 138 -0.61 -16.33 -9.70
N ILE A 139 0.28 -15.59 -9.04
CA ILE A 139 1.72 -15.81 -9.13
C ILE A 139 2.28 -15.99 -7.73
N SER A 140 2.74 -17.20 -7.42
CA SER A 140 3.37 -17.54 -6.15
C SER A 140 4.89 -17.25 -6.18
N LEU A 141 5.25 -15.97 -6.29
CA LEU A 141 6.63 -15.47 -6.28
C LEU A 141 6.73 -14.18 -5.46
N ASP A 142 7.93 -13.79 -5.08
CA ASP A 142 8.16 -12.42 -4.58
C ASP A 142 7.88 -11.38 -5.68
N ALA A 143 7.58 -10.15 -5.26
CA ALA A 143 7.14 -9.09 -6.16
C ALA A 143 8.21 -8.71 -7.20
N LEU A 144 9.48 -8.68 -6.81
CA LEU A 144 10.56 -8.28 -7.73
C LEU A 144 10.74 -9.33 -8.82
N THR A 145 10.88 -10.59 -8.44
CA THR A 145 11.05 -11.70 -9.39
C THR A 145 9.87 -11.77 -10.37
N ALA A 146 8.63 -11.68 -9.88
CA ALA A 146 7.45 -11.70 -10.74
C ALA A 146 7.43 -10.54 -11.75
N LEU A 147 7.71 -9.31 -11.30
CA LEU A 147 7.69 -8.14 -12.18
C LEU A 147 8.79 -8.19 -13.25
N VAL A 148 9.98 -8.69 -12.91
CA VAL A 148 11.06 -8.91 -13.89
C VAL A 148 10.62 -9.92 -14.97
N LEU A 149 10.00 -11.02 -14.58
CA LEU A 149 9.51 -12.02 -15.54
C LEU A 149 8.38 -11.49 -16.43
N ILE A 150 7.48 -10.68 -15.86
CA ILE A 150 6.41 -10.00 -16.63
C ILE A 150 7.02 -9.04 -17.65
N ASP A 151 8.00 -8.22 -17.24
CA ASP A 151 8.69 -7.28 -18.14
C ASP A 151 9.40 -8.00 -19.29
N GLU A 152 10.14 -9.07 -19.00
CA GLU A 152 10.79 -9.88 -20.04
C GLU A 152 9.78 -10.56 -20.99
N ALA A 153 8.65 -11.04 -20.47
CA ALA A 153 7.58 -11.59 -21.30
C ALA A 153 6.96 -10.53 -22.22
N ILE A 154 6.74 -9.31 -21.72
CA ILE A 154 6.26 -8.18 -22.52
C ILE A 154 7.27 -7.84 -23.62
N LYS A 155 8.54 -7.68 -23.28
CA LYS A 155 9.61 -7.39 -24.26
C LYS A 155 9.72 -8.44 -25.34
N LYS A 156 9.62 -9.73 -24.98
CA LYS A 156 9.65 -10.83 -25.95
C LYS A 156 8.48 -10.77 -26.92
N LYS A 157 7.28 -10.42 -26.43
CA LYS A 157 6.07 -10.29 -27.26
C LYS A 157 6.10 -9.06 -28.18
N LEU A 158 6.72 -7.96 -27.76
CA LEU A 158 6.85 -6.74 -28.57
C LEU A 158 7.93 -6.84 -29.67
N LYS A 159 8.85 -7.81 -29.57
CA LYS A 159 9.87 -8.10 -30.59
C LYS A 159 9.38 -9.08 -31.67
N GLN A 160 8.19 -9.64 -31.52
CA GLN A 160 7.53 -10.53 -32.49
C GLN A 160 6.53 -9.74 -33.31
#